data_AF-A0A2R4WPU1-F1
#
_entry.id   AF-A0A2R4WPU1-F1
#
_cell.length_a   1.000
_cell.length_b   1.000
_cell.length_c   1.000
_cell.angle_alpha   90.00
_cell.angle_beta   90.00
_cell.angle_gamma   90.00
#
_symmetry.space_group_name_H-M   'P 1'
#
loop_
_entity.id
_entity.type
_entity.pdbx_description
1 polymer ?
#
loop_
_entity_poly.entity_id
_entity_poly.type
_entity_poly.pdbx_seq_one_letter_code
_entity_poly.pdbx_strand_id
1 'polypeptide(L)' 'MHRIAGAPRVVTVSHVHEPRLAGLAILRGWFRRWSARRGLARDLPFMTDETLADVGLSRAEALAEAGRPFWQAGAHDAA' A
#
# COMPACT_ATOMS: atom_id res chain seq x y z
N MET A 1 -38.09 41.78 -19.76
CA MET A 1 -36.78 41.29 -19.28
C MET A 1 -36.85 41.11 -17.76
N HIS A 2 -36.97 39.87 -17.26
CA HIS A 2 -36.85 39.58 -15.81
C HIS A 2 -35.94 38.37 -15.63
N ARG A 3 -34.72 38.62 -15.13
CA ARG A 3 -33.71 37.61 -14.80
C ARG A 3 -33.94 37.18 -13.37
N ILE A 4 -34.39 35.95 -13.16
CA ILE A 4 -34.54 35.36 -11.83
C ILE A 4 -33.18 34.76 -11.45
N ALA A 5 -32.50 35.42 -10.52
CA ALA A 5 -31.24 34.92 -9.96
C ALA A 5 -31.55 33.77 -9.00
N GLY A 6 -31.41 32.53 -9.48
CA GLY A 6 -31.42 31.34 -8.63
C GLY A 6 -30.13 31.29 -7.82
N ALA A 7 -30.23 31.40 -6.49
CA ALA A 7 -29.09 31.22 -5.59
C ALA A 7 -28.56 29.78 -5.68
N PRO A 8 -27.23 29.56 -5.67
CA PRO A 8 -26.67 28.22 -5.70
C PRO A 8 -27.01 27.49 -4.39
N ARG A 9 -27.81 26.43 -4.48
CA ARG A 9 -28.03 25.51 -3.36
C ARG A 9 -26.75 24.70 -3.18
N VAL A 10 -25.99 25.04 -2.14
CA VAL A 10 -24.86 24.21 -1.70
C VAL A 10 -25.44 22.92 -1.13
N VAL A 11 -25.35 21.84 -1.89
CA VAL A 11 -25.66 20.50 -1.40
C VAL A 11 -24.45 20.04 -0.61
N THR A 12 -24.54 20.12 0.72
CA THR A 12 -23.55 19.48 1.60
C THR A 12 -23.70 17.97 1.42
N VAL A 13 -22.77 17.36 0.68
CA VAL A 13 -22.63 15.91 0.61
C VAL A 13 -22.23 15.44 2.00
N SER A 14 -23.18 14.86 2.72
CA SER A 14 -22.90 14.16 3.97
C SER A 14 -22.04 12.95 3.62
N HIS A 15 -20.73 13.04 3.85
CA HIS A 15 -19.83 11.90 3.80
C HIS A 15 -20.23 10.94 4.92
N VAL A 16 -21.22 10.10 4.64
CA VAL A 16 -21.53 8.94 5.45
C VAL A 16 -20.28 8.08 5.44
N HIS A 17 -19.51 8.18 6.52
CA HIS A 17 -18.37 7.32 6.76
C HIS A 17 -18.87 5.87 6.67
N GLU A 18 -18.27 5.08 5.79
CA GLU A 18 -18.34 3.62 5.85
C GLU A 18 -17.07 3.11 6.55
N PRO A 19 -16.88 3.37 7.87
CA PRO A 19 -15.61 3.13 8.55
C PRO A 19 -15.24 1.64 8.55
N ARG A 20 -16.24 0.77 8.41
CA ARG A 20 -16.08 -0.68 8.32
C ARG A 20 -15.37 -1.10 7.04
N LEU A 21 -15.71 -0.49 5.90
CA LEU A 21 -15.07 -0.80 4.62
C LEU A 21 -13.66 -0.21 4.55
N ALA A 22 -13.46 0.99 5.12
CA ALA A 22 -12.13 1.59 5.24
C ALA A 22 -11.18 0.72 6.08
N GLY A 23 -11.64 0.21 7.22
CA GLY A 23 -10.86 -0.71 8.06
C GLY A 23 -10.47 -2.00 7.35
N LEU A 24 -11.41 -2.62 6.62
CA LEU A 24 -11.14 -3.82 5.82
C LEU A 24 -10.15 -3.55 4.68
N ALA A 25 -10.22 -2.38 4.04
CA ALA A 25 -9.26 -1.99 3.00
C ALA A 25 -7.83 -1.86 3.56
N ILE A 26 -7.69 -1.27 4.75
CA ILE A 26 -6.40 -1.16 5.45
C ILE A 26 -5.85 -2.54 5.81
N LEU A 27 -6.67 -3.40 6.44
CA LEU A 27 -6.28 -4.76 6.79
C LEU A 27 -5.88 -5.58 5.56
N ARG A 28 -6.61 -5.44 4.44
CA ARG A 28 -6.28 -6.09 3.17
C ARG A 28 -4.94 -5.59 2.61
N GLY A 29 -4.66 -4.29 2.73
CA GLY A 29 -3.38 -3.69 2.35
C GLY A 29 -2.21 -4.27 3.17
N TRP A 30 -2.38 -4.35 4.49
CA TRP A 30 -1.39 -4.95 5.39
C TRP A 30 -1.17 -6.43 5.11
N PHE A 31 -2.24 -7.19 4.92
CA PHE A 31 -2.16 -8.62 4.60
C PHE A 31 -1.41 -8.85 3.29
N ARG A 32 -1.71 -8.06 2.25
CA ARG A 32 -1.02 -8.16 0.96
C ARG A 32 0.48 -7.86 1.08
N ARG A 33 0.86 -6.83 1.84
CA ARG A 33 2.27 -6.50 2.10
C ARG A 33 2.98 -7.59 2.90
N TRP A 34 2.35 -8.11 3.94
CA TRP A 34 2.88 -9.21 4.74
C TRP A 34 3.07 -10.48 3.91
N SER A 35 2.08 -10.84 3.08
CA SER A 35 2.15 -12.01 2.20
C SER A 35 3.28 -11.89 1.17
N ALA A 36 3.45 -10.72 0.54
CA ALA A 36 4.54 -10.49 -0.40
C ALA A 36 5.92 -10.66 0.25
N ARG A 37 6.14 -10.08 1.45
CA ARG A 37 7.40 -10.20 2.19
C ARG A 37 7.67 -11.63 2.65
N ARG A 38 6.63 -12.37 3.08
CA ARG A 38 6.74 -13.79 3.44
C ARG A 38 7.05 -14.67 2.23
N GLY A 39 6.49 -14.34 1.07
CA GLY A 39 6.84 -14.96 -0.20
C GLY A 39 8.32 -14.77 -0.51
N LEU A 40 8.78 -13.52 -0.51
CA LEU A 40 10.19 -13.18 -0.70
C LEU A 40 11.08 -13.94 0.29
N ALA A 41 10.78 -13.91 1.60
CA ALA A 41 11.56 -14.59 2.64
C ALA A 41 11.69 -16.11 2.41
N ARG A 42 10.62 -16.74 1.92
CA ARG A 42 10.58 -18.18 1.64
C ARG A 42 11.36 -18.54 0.38
N ASP A 43 11.33 -17.66 -0.62
CA ASP A 43 11.97 -17.90 -1.91
C ASP A 43 13.46 -17.50 -1.88
N LEU A 44 13.85 -16.61 -0.95
CA LEU A 44 15.19 -16.06 -0.81
C LEU A 44 16.32 -17.10 -0.71
N PRO A 45 16.18 -18.23 0.00
CA PRO A 45 17.20 -19.28 0.04
C PRO A 45 17.47 -19.94 -1.31
N PHE A 46 16.52 -19.85 -2.24
CA PHE A 46 16.62 -20.44 -3.58
C PHE A 46 17.04 -19.44 -4.65
N MET A 47 17.00 -18.13 -4.37
CA MET A 47 17.50 -17.10 -5.26
C MET A 47 19.02 -17.00 -5.12
N THR A 48 19.75 -17.05 -6.24
CA THR A 48 21.19 -16.78 -6.25
C THR A 48 21.44 -15.28 -6.12
N ASP A 49 22.70 -14.89 -5.89
CA ASP A 49 23.05 -13.48 -5.81
C ASP A 49 22.96 -12.79 -7.17
N GLU A 50 23.15 -13.52 -8.28
CA GLU A 50 22.92 -13.00 -9.64
C GLU A 50 21.44 -12.66 -9.86
N THR A 51 20.52 -13.53 -9.42
CA THR A 51 19.07 -13.27 -9.53
C THR A 51 18.65 -12.05 -8.72
N LEU A 52 19.27 -11.80 -7.56
CA LEU A 52 19.02 -10.57 -6.82
C LEU A 52 19.66 -9.35 -7.50
N ALA A 53 20.84 -9.51 -8.08
CA ALA A 53 21.53 -8.44 -8.79
C ALA A 53 20.75 -7.97 -10.03
N ASP A 54 20.05 -8.88 -10.73
CA ASP A 54 19.17 -8.53 -11.86
C ASP A 54 18.04 -7.56 -11.46
N VAL A 55 17.59 -7.61 -10.21
CA VAL A 55 16.58 -6.69 -9.64
C VAL A 55 17.21 -5.58 -8.80
N GLY A 56 18.54 -5.44 -8.83
CA GLY A 56 19.27 -4.38 -8.14
C GLY A 56 19.29 -4.52 -6.61
N LEU A 57 19.15 -5.74 -6.08
CA LEU A 57 19.23 -6.01 -4.64
C LEU A 57 20.49 -6.80 -4.31
N SER A 58 21.13 -6.44 -3.19
CA SER A 58 22.07 -7.34 -2.53
C SER A 58 21.34 -8.35 -1.65
N ARG A 59 22.01 -9.46 -1.31
CA ARG A 59 21.52 -10.45 -0.33
C ARG A 59 21.10 -9.81 0.98
N ALA A 60 21.93 -8.90 1.49
CA ALA A 60 21.69 -8.23 2.76
C ALA A 60 20.43 -7.34 2.71
N GLU A 61 20.25 -6.60 1.61
CA GLU A 61 19.06 -5.76 1.41
C GLU A 61 17.80 -6.59 1.26
N ALA A 62 17.87 -7.71 0.53
CA ALA A 62 16.72 -8.61 0.37
C ALA A 62 16.32 -9.27 1.70
N LEU A 63 17.30 -9.68 2.52
CA LEU A 63 17.05 -10.17 3.89
C LEU A 63 16.44 -9.09 4.78
N ALA A 64 16.95 -7.85 4.70
CA ALA A 64 16.40 -6.73 5.44
C ALA A 64 14.94 -6.46 5.04
N GLU A 65 14.62 -6.43 3.74
CA GLU A 65 13.24 -6.22 3.25
C GLU A 65 12.31 -7.36 3.66
N ALA A 66 12.77 -8.61 3.56
CA ALA A 66 12.01 -9.79 3.97
C ALA A 66 11.67 -9.76 5.48
N GLY A 67 12.58 -9.22 6.31
CA GLY A 67 12.40 -9.09 7.76
C GLY A 67 11.60 -7.87 8.22
N ARG A 68 11.23 -6.94 7.32
CA ARG A 68 10.58 -5.70 7.74
C ARG A 68 9.19 -5.93 8.34
N PRO A 69 8.89 -5.32 9.50
CA PRO A 69 7.55 -5.37 10.09
C PRO A 69 6.47 -4.88 9.11
N PHE A 70 5.33 -5.57 9.09
CA PHE A 70 4.28 -5.31 8.09
C PHE A 70 3.68 -3.90 8.17
N TRP A 71 3.73 -3.27 9.34
CA TRP A 71 3.24 -1.90 9.58
C TRP A 71 4.20 -0.82 9.09
N GLN A 72 5.44 -1.16 8.73
CA GLN A 72 6.39 -0.22 8.12
C GLN A 72 6.28 -0.28 6.59
N ALA A 73 5.89 0.85 6.00
CA ALA A 73 5.92 1.06 4.54
C ALA A 73 7.32 0.83 3.98
N GLY A 74 7.42 0.26 2.78
CA GLY A 74 8.66 0.14 2.02
C GLY A 74 9.30 1.51 1.82
N ALA A 75 10.64 1.58 1.66
CA ALA A 75 11.31 2.87 1.40
C ALA A 75 10.81 3.52 0.09
N HIS A 76 10.35 2.69 -0.86
CA HIS A 76 9.74 3.10 -2.13
C HIS A 76 8.22 3.31 -2.08
N ASP A 77 7.55 3.01 -0.97
CA ASP A 77 6.08 3.14 -0.85
C ASP A 77 5.63 4.50 -0.30
N ALA A 78 6.57 5.38 0.08
CA ALA A 78 6.31 6.67 0.72
C ALA A 78 6.22 7.86 -0.25
N ALA A 79 6.30 7.60 -1.56
CA ALA A 79 6.20 8.60 -2.63
C ALA A 79 4.79 8.70 -3.21
#